data_AF-A0A7S2S0P1-F1
#
_entry.id   AF-A0A7S2S0P1-F1
#
_cell.length_a   1.000
_cell.length_b   1.000
_cell.length_c   1.000
_cell.angle_alpha   90.00
_cell.angle_beta   90.00
_cell.angle_gamma   90.00
#
_symmetry.space_group_name_H-M   'P 1'
#
loop_
_entity.id
_entity.type
_entity.pdbx_description
1 polymer ?
#
loop_
_entity_poly.entity_id
_entity_poly.type
_entity_poly.pdbx_seq_one_letter_code
_entity_poly.pdbx_strand_id
1 'polypeptide(L)'
;QNLRSLTNHIHLAELVKQTTEESEFRQRWQTERSMMESESCYDTLEDLISMQDPPYRILRLLCLQSLTSGGIKSSRYDSLRREVVQTYGYEFLFVLQNFEKIGLLRRRETLWMDTASSFASLRKMLKLINAEVNTVEPDDFAYVSSGYAPISIRLVQAATQGWLGKDELLRELPGRLVDVNQRDPPEDLSSALKRKPTINLGTLAKSLVVNSEQKPVLLVFFIGGVTFMEIAALRFLSKRTIFPYQIICCTTKIINGSSFLQSLS
;
A
#
# COMPACT_ATOMS: atom_id res chain seq x y z
N GLN A 1 33.41 10.35 -13.80
CA GLN A 1 31.94 10.22 -13.65
C GLN A 1 31.55 9.62 -12.31
N ASN A 2 32.21 8.56 -11.83
CA ASN A 2 31.91 7.92 -10.53
C ASN A 2 32.08 8.84 -9.31
N LEU A 3 33.14 9.67 -9.26
CA LEU A 3 33.37 10.61 -8.15
C LEU A 3 32.25 11.66 -8.02
N ARG A 4 31.82 12.27 -9.13
CA ARG A 4 30.70 13.24 -9.14
C ARG A 4 29.40 12.60 -8.66
N SER A 5 29.10 11.38 -9.12
CA SER A 5 27.91 10.64 -8.66
C SER A 5 28.00 10.33 -7.16
N LEU A 6 29.16 9.89 -6.67
CA LEU A 6 29.39 9.59 -5.26
C LEU A 6 29.20 10.84 -4.39
N THR A 7 29.85 11.94 -4.75
CA THR A 7 29.72 13.22 -4.04
C THR A 7 28.26 13.68 -4.00
N ASN A 8 27.52 13.56 -5.10
CA ASN A 8 26.09 13.91 -5.11
C ASN A 8 25.28 13.02 -4.16
N HIS A 9 25.52 11.71 -4.15
CA HIS A 9 24.80 10.79 -3.26
C HIS A 9 25.14 10.99 -1.77
N ILE A 10 26.39 11.35 -1.45
CA ILE A 10 26.79 11.69 -0.08
C ILE A 10 26.00 12.89 0.41
N HIS A 11 25.98 13.99 -0.34
CA HIS A 11 25.22 15.18 0.04
C HIS A 11 23.72 14.91 0.17
N LEU A 12 23.13 14.13 -0.75
CA LEU A 12 21.72 13.74 -0.63
C LEU A 12 21.46 12.91 0.62
N ALA A 13 22.35 11.97 0.96
CA ALA A 13 22.23 11.15 2.16
C ALA A 13 22.34 11.99 3.44
N GLU A 14 23.21 13.01 3.47
CA GLU A 14 23.32 13.94 4.59
C GLU A 14 22.04 14.76 4.80
N LEU A 15 21.46 15.29 3.72
CA LEU A 15 20.18 16.04 3.78
C LEU A 15 19.02 15.15 4.26
N VAL A 16 18.95 13.91 3.75
CA VAL A 16 17.95 12.93 4.21
C VAL A 16 18.17 12.61 5.68
N LYS A 17 19.42 12.36 6.10
CA LYS A 17 19.76 12.05 7.48
C LYS A 17 19.31 13.16 8.44
N GLN A 18 19.65 14.41 8.14
CA GLN A 18 19.24 15.57 8.92
C GLN A 18 17.73 15.60 9.13
N THR A 19 16.96 15.44 8.05
CA THR A 19 15.49 15.41 8.11
C THR A 19 14.96 14.22 8.93
N THR A 20 15.55 13.03 8.79
CA THR A 20 15.08 11.82 9.49
C THR A 20 15.44 11.79 10.98
N GLU A 21 16.41 12.61 11.41
CA GLU A 21 16.82 12.76 12.81
C GLU A 21 15.98 13.80 13.58
N GLU A 22 15.13 14.57 12.90
CA GLU A 22 14.20 15.50 13.53
C GLU A 22 13.17 14.76 14.39
N SER A 23 12.79 15.37 15.52
CA SER A 23 11.76 14.82 16.42
C SER A 23 10.41 14.68 15.71
N GLU A 24 10.01 15.67 14.93
CA GLU A 24 8.74 15.69 14.17
C GLU A 24 8.65 14.51 13.19
N PHE A 25 9.75 14.21 12.48
CA PHE A 25 9.80 13.07 11.57
C PHE A 25 9.60 11.75 12.32
N ARG A 26 10.33 11.56 13.43
CA ARG A 26 10.22 10.34 14.25
C ARG A 26 8.84 10.19 14.87
N GLN A 27 8.27 11.27 15.40
CA GLN A 27 6.92 11.27 15.96
C GLN A 27 5.89 10.86 14.92
N ARG A 28 5.92 11.46 13.73
CA ARG A 28 5.04 11.09 12.61
C ARG A 28 5.20 9.64 12.19
N TRP A 29 6.43 9.14 12.10
CA TRP A 29 6.67 7.72 11.79
C TRP A 29 6.07 6.79 12.85
N GLN A 30 6.22 7.11 14.14
CA GLN A 30 5.61 6.34 15.23
C GLN A 30 4.08 6.39 15.17
N THR A 31 3.49 7.56 14.91
CA THR A 31 2.04 7.71 14.72
C THR A 31 1.53 6.85 13.56
N GLU A 32 2.20 6.89 12.41
CA GLU A 32 1.84 6.04 11.25
C GLU A 32 1.92 4.55 11.61
N ARG A 33 2.95 4.15 12.36
CA ARG A 33 3.13 2.78 12.82
C ARG A 33 2.03 2.34 13.78
N SER A 34 1.75 3.12 14.82
CA SER A 34 0.65 2.88 15.76
C SER A 34 -0.68 2.68 15.04
N MET A 35 -1.01 3.54 14.07
CA MET A 35 -2.22 3.40 13.25
C MET A 35 -2.25 2.08 12.46
N MET A 36 -1.13 1.67 11.86
CA MET A 36 -1.02 0.38 11.16
C MET A 36 -1.11 -0.82 12.12
N GLU A 37 -0.71 -0.66 13.38
CA GLU A 37 -0.84 -1.67 14.43
C GLU A 37 -2.23 -1.68 15.09
N SER A 38 -3.18 -0.92 14.52
CA SER A 38 -4.60 -0.82 14.92
C SER A 38 -4.84 0.05 16.16
N GLU A 39 -3.91 0.94 16.50
CA GLU A 39 -4.11 1.97 17.51
C GLU A 39 -4.80 3.21 16.92
N SER A 40 -5.51 3.95 17.77
CA SER A 40 -6.13 5.22 17.39
C SER A 40 -5.32 6.40 17.91
N CYS A 41 -4.90 7.28 17.00
CA CYS A 41 -4.09 8.45 17.32
C CYS A 41 -4.88 9.75 17.10
N TYR A 42 -6.11 9.81 17.60
CA TYR A 42 -6.98 10.98 17.41
C TYR A 42 -6.44 12.23 18.10
N ASP A 43 -5.95 12.10 19.34
CA ASP A 43 -5.41 13.24 20.09
C ASP A 43 -4.19 13.86 19.35
N THR A 44 -3.32 13.03 18.78
CA THR A 44 -2.21 13.51 17.94
C THR A 44 -2.70 14.24 16.69
N LEU A 45 -3.79 13.77 16.06
CA LEU A 45 -4.38 14.48 14.91
C LEU A 45 -4.93 15.85 15.32
N GLU A 46 -5.65 15.92 16.43
CA GLU A 46 -6.22 17.17 16.99
C GLU A 46 -5.11 18.17 17.34
N ASP A 47 -4.02 17.71 17.97
CA ASP A 47 -2.84 18.52 18.28
C ASP A 47 -2.21 19.10 17.02
N LEU A 48 -1.99 18.27 16.00
CA LEU A 48 -1.36 18.72 14.75
C LEU A 48 -2.25 19.71 13.98
N ILE A 49 -3.57 19.53 13.99
CA ILE A 49 -4.52 20.51 13.42
C ILE A 49 -4.41 21.83 14.21
N SER A 50 -4.38 21.76 15.53
CA SER A 50 -4.27 22.95 16.40
C SER A 50 -2.97 23.72 16.18
N MET A 51 -1.88 23.01 15.88
CA MET A 51 -0.58 23.59 15.54
C MET A 51 -0.47 24.07 14.09
N GLN A 52 -1.54 23.94 13.29
CA GLN A 52 -1.60 24.34 11.87
C GLN A 52 -0.52 23.65 11.01
N ASP A 53 -0.22 22.37 11.28
CA ASP A 53 0.68 21.58 10.43
C ASP A 53 0.16 21.57 8.98
N PRO A 54 1.01 21.47 7.94
CA PRO A 54 0.55 21.50 6.56
C PRO A 54 -0.59 20.50 6.28
N PRO A 55 -1.72 20.94 5.68
CA PRO A 55 -2.98 20.21 5.71
C PRO A 55 -2.88 18.82 5.08
N TYR A 56 -2.11 18.66 4.00
CA TYR A 56 -1.92 17.37 3.34
C TYR A 56 -1.16 16.33 4.17
N ARG A 57 -0.36 16.76 5.16
CA ARG A 57 0.26 15.84 6.13
C ARG A 57 -0.79 15.26 7.05
N ILE A 58 -1.69 16.11 7.56
CA ILE A 58 -2.79 15.71 8.46
C ILE A 58 -3.83 14.88 7.75
N LEU A 59 -4.25 15.31 6.57
CA LEU A 59 -5.19 14.57 5.73
C LEU A 59 -4.68 13.16 5.41
N ARG A 60 -3.36 13.00 5.23
CA ARG A 60 -2.75 11.68 5.04
C ARG A 60 -2.87 10.79 6.27
N LEU A 61 -2.59 11.32 7.46
CA LEU A 61 -2.75 10.61 8.72
C LEU A 61 -4.22 10.29 9.02
N LEU A 62 -5.13 11.21 8.73
CA LEU A 62 -6.58 11.01 8.88
C LEU A 62 -7.08 9.90 7.95
N CYS A 63 -6.64 9.89 6.69
CA CYS A 63 -6.93 8.80 5.75
C CYS A 63 -6.33 7.47 6.23
N LEU A 64 -5.09 7.48 6.74
CA LEU A 64 -4.45 6.28 7.28
C LEU A 64 -5.25 5.70 8.45
N GLN A 65 -5.60 6.54 9.44
CA GLN A 65 -6.45 6.14 10.59
C GLN A 65 -7.76 5.51 10.12
N SER A 66 -8.44 6.15 9.17
CA SER A 66 -9.69 5.65 8.59
C SER A 66 -9.49 4.28 7.94
N LEU A 67 -8.48 4.13 7.07
CA LEU A 67 -8.20 2.89 6.34
C LEU A 67 -7.80 1.74 7.27
N THR A 68 -6.98 2.00 8.28
CA THR A 68 -6.51 0.95 9.20
C THR A 68 -7.57 0.54 10.22
N SER A 69 -8.55 1.40 10.49
CA SER A 69 -9.61 1.16 11.50
C SER A 69 -10.96 0.71 10.90
N GLY A 70 -11.08 0.65 9.57
CA GLY A 70 -12.36 0.39 8.91
C GLY A 70 -13.34 1.57 9.03
N GLY A 71 -12.82 2.79 9.06
CA GLY A 71 -13.55 4.03 9.24
C GLY A 71 -13.43 4.62 10.66
N ILE A 72 -13.83 5.88 10.77
CA ILE A 72 -13.79 6.68 12.01
C ILE A 72 -15.21 6.76 12.56
N LYS A 73 -15.36 6.58 13.89
CA LYS A 73 -16.67 6.70 14.56
C LYS A 73 -17.29 8.07 14.28
N SER A 74 -18.59 8.11 14.04
CA SER A 74 -19.31 9.32 13.59
C SER A 74 -19.01 10.57 14.43
N SER A 75 -19.05 10.48 15.76
CA SER A 75 -18.75 11.62 16.64
C SER A 75 -17.34 12.18 16.44
N ARG A 76 -16.32 11.32 16.35
CA ARG A 76 -14.92 11.71 16.13
C ARG A 76 -14.69 12.20 14.70
N TYR A 77 -15.32 11.55 13.72
CA TYR A 77 -15.27 11.98 12.33
C TYR A 77 -15.81 13.41 12.18
N ASP A 78 -16.98 13.70 12.77
CA ASP A 78 -17.62 15.01 12.68
C ASP A 78 -16.83 16.10 13.45
N SER A 79 -16.13 15.76 14.53
CA SER A 79 -15.21 16.68 15.25
C SER A 79 -13.99 17.02 14.38
N LEU A 80 -13.25 16.01 13.93
CA LEU A 80 -12.04 16.20 13.12
C LEU A 80 -12.34 16.95 11.82
N ARG A 81 -13.46 16.64 11.15
CA ARG A 81 -13.91 17.38 9.96
C ARG A 81 -14.13 18.85 10.27
N ARG A 82 -14.75 19.16 11.41
CA ARG A 82 -15.02 20.54 11.83
C ARG A 82 -13.71 21.29 12.09
N GLU A 83 -12.80 20.68 12.81
CA GLU A 83 -11.48 21.26 13.12
C GLU A 83 -10.67 21.54 11.87
N VAL A 84 -10.61 20.59 10.93
CA VAL A 84 -9.93 20.79 9.63
C VAL A 84 -10.52 21.99 8.89
N VAL A 85 -11.84 22.08 8.78
CA VAL A 85 -12.50 23.19 8.06
C VAL A 85 -12.29 24.54 8.77
N GLN A 86 -12.35 24.56 10.10
CA GLN A 86 -12.16 25.78 10.88
C GLN A 86 -10.72 26.29 10.83
N THR A 87 -9.74 25.39 10.81
CA THR A 87 -8.31 25.74 10.79
C THR A 87 -7.82 26.09 9.39
N TYR A 88 -8.19 25.31 8.37
CA TYR A 88 -7.59 25.41 7.03
C TYR A 88 -8.50 26.03 5.98
N GLY A 89 -9.80 26.22 6.26
CA GLY A 89 -10.76 26.86 5.37
C GLY A 89 -11.88 25.95 4.86
N TYR A 90 -12.97 26.56 4.39
CA TYR A 90 -14.17 25.88 3.90
C TYR A 90 -13.96 25.08 2.62
N GLU A 91 -12.92 25.39 1.84
CA GLU A 91 -12.53 24.63 0.65
C GLU A 91 -12.21 23.16 0.97
N PHE A 92 -11.67 22.89 2.17
CA PHE A 92 -11.36 21.53 2.61
C PHE A 92 -12.60 20.66 2.85
N LEU A 93 -13.79 21.26 2.92
CA LEU A 93 -15.03 20.49 2.95
C LEU A 93 -15.19 19.64 1.67
N PHE A 94 -14.87 20.20 0.51
CA PHE A 94 -14.95 19.49 -0.77
C PHE A 94 -13.86 18.42 -0.89
N VAL A 95 -12.65 18.72 -0.40
CA VAL A 95 -11.53 17.77 -0.36
C VAL A 95 -11.91 16.55 0.50
N LEU A 96 -12.43 16.77 1.71
CA LEU A 96 -12.88 15.71 2.61
C LEU A 96 -14.05 14.91 2.00
N GLN A 97 -14.98 15.57 1.30
CA GLN A 97 -16.06 14.89 0.58
C GLN A 97 -15.54 14.02 -0.57
N ASN A 98 -14.52 14.48 -1.31
CA ASN A 98 -13.88 13.67 -2.35
C ASN A 98 -13.23 12.42 -1.75
N PHE A 99 -12.51 12.56 -0.62
CA PHE A 99 -11.90 11.43 0.09
C PHE A 99 -12.93 10.44 0.61
N GLU A 100 -14.10 10.91 1.03
CA GLU A 100 -15.22 10.06 1.43
C GLU A 100 -15.79 9.27 0.25
N LYS A 101 -16.04 9.95 -0.89
CA LYS A 101 -16.57 9.32 -2.12
C LYS A 101 -15.69 8.19 -2.64
N ILE A 102 -14.36 8.34 -2.57
CA ILE A 102 -13.40 7.31 -3.00
C ILE A 102 -13.05 6.31 -1.88
N GLY A 103 -13.60 6.49 -0.68
CA GLY A 103 -13.47 5.57 0.44
C GLY A 103 -12.15 5.62 1.20
N LEU A 104 -11.33 6.66 1.04
CA LEU A 104 -10.16 6.93 1.89
C LEU A 104 -10.60 7.34 3.30
N LEU A 105 -11.65 8.15 3.37
CA LEU A 105 -12.32 8.50 4.60
C LEU A 105 -13.67 7.80 4.68
N ARG A 106 -13.99 7.21 5.83
CA ARG A 106 -15.29 6.57 6.05
C ARG A 106 -15.84 6.97 7.40
N ARG A 107 -17.05 7.53 7.40
CA ARG A 107 -17.83 7.78 8.60
C ARG A 107 -18.53 6.47 9.00
N ARG A 108 -18.15 5.90 10.15
CA ARG A 108 -18.73 4.66 10.68
C ARG A 108 -19.83 5.00 11.67
N GLU A 109 -21.05 4.62 11.32
CA GLU A 109 -22.20 4.70 12.23
C GLU A 109 -22.19 3.53 13.21
N THR A 110 -22.49 3.80 14.48
CA THR A 110 -22.50 2.81 15.56
C THR A 110 -23.54 1.71 15.36
N LEU A 111 -24.54 1.93 14.51
CA LEU A 111 -25.68 1.02 14.29
C LEU A 111 -25.34 -0.21 13.44
N TRP A 112 -24.23 -0.19 12.69
CA TRP A 112 -23.85 -1.29 11.80
C TRP A 112 -22.72 -2.10 12.49
N MET A 113 -22.99 -3.37 12.78
CA MET A 113 -22.14 -4.28 13.56
C MET A 113 -20.82 -4.70 12.89
N ASP A 114 -20.39 -4.06 11.81
CA ASP A 114 -19.08 -4.31 11.19
C ASP A 114 -17.98 -3.67 12.03
N THR A 115 -17.64 -4.39 13.10
CA THR A 115 -16.65 -3.99 14.10
C THR A 115 -15.22 -4.33 13.67
N ALA A 116 -15.04 -5.23 12.70
CA ALA A 116 -13.73 -5.67 12.23
C ALA A 116 -13.19 -4.79 11.11
N SER A 117 -12.00 -4.22 11.31
CA SER A 117 -11.26 -3.55 10.24
C SER A 117 -10.74 -4.58 9.24
N SER A 118 -11.12 -4.42 7.98
CA SER A 118 -10.60 -5.24 6.88
C SER A 118 -9.07 -5.23 6.82
N PHE A 119 -8.46 -4.07 7.10
CA PHE A 119 -7.01 -3.95 7.19
C PHE A 119 -6.43 -4.77 8.33
N ALA A 120 -7.08 -4.87 9.48
CA ALA A 120 -6.60 -5.69 10.60
C ALA A 120 -6.60 -7.20 10.25
N SER A 121 -7.61 -7.66 9.52
CA SER A 121 -7.66 -9.02 8.97
C SER A 121 -6.52 -9.25 7.97
N LEU A 122 -6.39 -8.37 6.97
CA LEU A 122 -5.34 -8.43 5.95
C LEU A 122 -3.93 -8.35 6.55
N ARG A 123 -3.74 -7.52 7.58
CA ARG A 123 -2.47 -7.38 8.32
C ARG A 123 -1.97 -8.72 8.84
N LYS A 124 -2.87 -9.52 9.45
CA LYS A 124 -2.55 -10.85 9.96
C LYS A 124 -2.34 -11.86 8.84
N MET A 125 -3.29 -11.95 7.90
CA MET A 125 -3.26 -12.93 6.81
C MET A 125 -2.03 -12.77 5.89
N LEU A 126 -1.65 -11.53 5.59
CA LEU A 126 -0.53 -11.20 4.71
C LEU A 126 0.76 -10.86 5.45
N LYS A 127 0.80 -10.95 6.78
CA LYS A 127 1.96 -10.57 7.60
C LYS A 127 2.51 -9.21 7.18
N LEU A 128 1.62 -8.20 7.18
CA LEU A 128 1.95 -6.86 6.70
C LEU A 128 2.88 -6.11 7.64
N ILE A 129 2.95 -6.49 8.91
CA ILE A 129 3.86 -5.87 9.88
C ILE A 129 4.91 -6.89 10.30
N ASN A 130 6.18 -6.50 10.15
CA ASN A 130 7.35 -7.21 10.64
C ASN A 130 8.32 -6.20 11.28
N ALA A 131 8.22 -6.05 12.60
CA ALA A 131 8.99 -5.10 13.39
C ALA A 131 10.51 -5.40 13.41
N GLU A 132 10.89 -6.66 13.19
CA GLU A 132 12.25 -7.17 13.38
C GLU A 132 12.99 -7.35 12.05
N VAL A 133 12.46 -6.80 10.96
CA VAL A 133 13.06 -6.93 9.63
C VAL A 133 14.49 -6.36 9.60
N ASN A 134 15.42 -7.13 9.04
CA ASN A 134 16.79 -6.65 8.84
C ASN A 134 16.81 -5.65 7.67
N THR A 135 17.28 -4.42 7.91
CA THR A 135 17.33 -3.38 6.86
C THR A 135 18.63 -3.39 6.05
N VAL A 136 19.66 -4.11 6.52
CA VAL A 136 20.97 -4.23 5.85
C VAL A 136 21.00 -5.44 4.93
N GLU A 137 20.58 -6.60 5.46
CA GLU A 137 20.43 -7.84 4.72
C GLU A 137 18.97 -8.31 4.78
N PRO A 138 18.09 -7.70 3.96
CA PRO A 138 16.66 -7.93 4.10
C PRO A 138 16.22 -9.34 3.71
N ASP A 139 15.37 -9.92 4.56
CA ASP A 139 14.74 -11.23 4.44
C ASP A 139 13.22 -11.14 4.21
N ASP A 140 12.64 -9.95 4.31
CA ASP A 140 11.23 -9.66 4.06
C ASP A 140 11.02 -8.32 3.35
N PHE A 141 9.87 -8.13 2.70
CA PHE A 141 9.53 -6.88 2.02
C PHE A 141 9.39 -5.69 2.97
N ALA A 142 9.11 -5.93 4.25
CA ALA A 142 8.94 -4.88 5.25
C ALA A 142 10.17 -3.96 5.42
N TYR A 143 11.33 -4.34 4.89
CA TYR A 143 12.56 -3.54 4.93
C TYR A 143 12.39 -2.17 4.27
N VAL A 144 11.51 -2.04 3.27
CA VAL A 144 11.32 -0.80 2.52
C VAL A 144 10.73 0.34 3.34
N SER A 145 10.14 0.03 4.49
CA SER A 145 9.60 1.02 5.43
C SER A 145 10.01 0.75 6.89
N SER A 146 10.98 -0.13 7.11
CA SER A 146 11.42 -0.59 8.44
C SER A 146 10.28 -1.12 9.31
N GLY A 147 9.35 -1.87 8.73
CA GLY A 147 8.28 -2.48 9.53
C GLY A 147 7.03 -2.91 8.77
N TYR A 148 6.71 -2.29 7.64
CA TYR A 148 5.49 -2.57 6.88
C TYR A 148 5.82 -3.10 5.49
N ALA A 149 5.27 -4.28 5.17
CA ALA A 149 5.32 -4.87 3.84
C ALA A 149 4.13 -4.35 3.02
N PRO A 150 4.34 -3.66 1.88
CA PRO A 150 3.24 -3.16 1.07
C PRO A 150 2.29 -4.28 0.62
N ILE A 151 0.99 -4.07 0.85
CA ILE A 151 -0.04 -5.08 0.57
C ILE A 151 -0.03 -5.51 -0.90
N SER A 152 0.18 -4.57 -1.83
CA SER A 152 0.29 -4.82 -3.27
C SER A 152 1.37 -5.85 -3.60
N ILE A 153 2.50 -5.80 -2.90
CA ILE A 153 3.64 -6.70 -3.11
C ILE A 153 3.38 -8.07 -2.50
N ARG A 154 2.73 -8.11 -1.33
CA ARG A 154 2.26 -9.36 -0.72
C ARG A 154 1.24 -10.06 -1.61
N LEU A 155 0.40 -9.32 -2.34
CA LEU A 155 -0.53 -9.90 -3.32
C LEU A 155 0.20 -10.48 -4.53
N VAL A 156 1.23 -9.81 -5.05
CA VAL A 156 2.08 -10.37 -6.12
C VAL A 156 2.76 -11.67 -5.65
N GLN A 157 3.28 -11.69 -4.42
CA GLN A 157 3.82 -12.91 -3.80
C GLN A 157 2.74 -14.00 -3.70
N ALA A 158 1.56 -13.66 -3.19
CA ALA A 158 0.45 -14.60 -3.02
C ALA A 158 -0.03 -15.18 -4.36
N ALA A 159 -0.03 -14.39 -5.43
CA ALA A 159 -0.41 -14.83 -6.77
C ALA A 159 0.52 -15.95 -7.29
N THR A 160 1.82 -15.89 -6.98
CA THR A 160 2.76 -16.99 -7.34
C THR A 160 2.49 -18.30 -6.60
N GLN A 161 1.88 -18.22 -5.41
CA GLN A 161 1.46 -19.40 -4.66
C GLN A 161 0.07 -19.91 -5.07
N GLY A 162 -0.66 -19.14 -5.89
CA GLY A 162 -2.04 -19.39 -6.26
C GLY A 162 -3.08 -18.89 -5.25
N TRP A 163 -4.34 -18.84 -5.69
CA TRP A 163 -5.46 -18.28 -4.93
C TRP A 163 -6.31 -19.32 -4.18
N LEU A 164 -6.05 -20.60 -4.39
CA LEU A 164 -6.79 -21.68 -3.73
C LEU A 164 -6.64 -21.59 -2.20
N GLY A 165 -7.76 -21.58 -1.48
CA GLY A 165 -7.77 -21.47 -0.01
C GLY A 165 -7.51 -20.06 0.53
N LYS A 166 -7.54 -19.02 -0.33
CA LYS A 166 -7.38 -17.60 0.05
C LYS A 166 -8.70 -16.82 -0.04
N ASP A 167 -9.85 -17.50 0.01
CA ASP A 167 -11.17 -16.88 -0.13
C ASP A 167 -11.45 -15.80 0.91
N GLU A 168 -11.00 -16.00 2.16
CA GLU A 168 -11.10 -15.00 3.24
C GLU A 168 -10.30 -13.74 2.92
N LEU A 169 -9.06 -13.90 2.45
CA LEU A 169 -8.21 -12.80 2.02
C LEU A 169 -8.83 -12.02 0.86
N LEU A 170 -9.41 -12.73 -0.11
CA LEU A 170 -10.02 -12.10 -1.28
C LEU A 170 -11.30 -11.34 -0.93
N ARG A 171 -12.06 -11.79 0.07
CA ARG A 171 -13.27 -11.11 0.56
C ARG A 171 -12.97 -9.75 1.19
N GLU A 172 -11.80 -9.61 1.80
CA GLU A 172 -11.34 -8.37 2.42
C GLU A 172 -10.84 -7.33 1.40
N LEU A 173 -10.51 -7.74 0.18
CA LEU A 173 -10.03 -6.82 -0.85
C LEU A 173 -11.19 -6.21 -1.65
N PRO A 174 -11.09 -4.92 -2.02
CA PRO A 174 -12.06 -4.32 -2.92
C PRO A 174 -11.97 -4.92 -4.33
N GLY A 175 -13.13 -5.17 -4.93
CA GLY A 175 -13.24 -5.67 -6.30
C GLY A 175 -13.30 -7.19 -6.41
N ARG A 176 -13.24 -7.69 -7.66
CA ARG A 176 -13.35 -9.11 -7.98
C ARG A 176 -12.02 -9.63 -8.51
N LEU A 177 -11.55 -10.77 -7.99
CA LEU A 177 -10.44 -11.50 -8.59
C LEU A 177 -10.85 -12.00 -10.00
N VAL A 178 -10.02 -11.70 -10.98
CA VAL A 178 -10.13 -12.22 -12.34
C VAL A 178 -8.84 -12.96 -12.67
N ASP A 179 -8.97 -14.25 -12.98
CA ASP A 179 -7.86 -15.13 -13.33
C ASP A 179 -8.21 -15.84 -14.64
N VAL A 180 -7.49 -15.51 -15.72
CA VAL A 180 -7.80 -15.93 -17.09
C VAL A 180 -6.53 -16.41 -17.77
N ASN A 181 -6.59 -17.61 -18.34
CA ASN A 181 -5.54 -18.16 -19.18
C ASN A 181 -5.88 -17.92 -20.65
N GLN A 182 -5.10 -17.07 -21.32
CA GLN A 182 -5.24 -16.84 -22.75
C GLN A 182 -4.75 -18.06 -23.56
N ARG A 183 -5.39 -18.32 -24.70
CA ARG A 183 -5.09 -19.45 -25.60
C ARG A 183 -5.02 -18.99 -27.04
N ASP A 184 -4.38 -19.81 -27.86
CA ASP A 184 -4.41 -19.74 -29.31
C ASP A 184 -5.12 -21.00 -29.85
N PRO A 185 -6.17 -20.89 -30.69
CA PRO A 185 -6.79 -19.66 -31.17
C PRO A 185 -7.48 -18.86 -30.04
N PRO A 186 -7.63 -17.53 -30.19
CA PRO A 186 -8.25 -16.68 -29.19
C PRO A 186 -9.74 -16.99 -29.05
N GLU A 187 -10.24 -16.86 -27.83
CA GLU A 187 -11.63 -17.06 -27.47
C GLU A 187 -12.22 -15.82 -26.81
N ASP A 188 -13.54 -15.76 -26.71
CA ASP A 188 -14.21 -14.65 -26.04
C ASP A 188 -14.01 -14.68 -24.52
N LEU A 189 -13.97 -13.50 -23.90
CA LEU A 189 -13.73 -13.35 -22.47
C LEU A 189 -14.80 -14.05 -21.61
N SER A 190 -16.06 -14.09 -22.08
CA SER A 190 -17.15 -14.69 -21.30
C SER A 190 -17.02 -16.21 -21.20
N SER A 191 -16.53 -16.85 -22.26
CA SER A 191 -16.18 -18.28 -22.28
C SER A 191 -14.93 -18.56 -21.45
N ALA A 192 -13.91 -17.71 -21.54
CA ALA A 192 -12.68 -17.85 -20.78
C ALA A 192 -12.93 -17.79 -19.25
N LEU A 193 -13.76 -16.85 -18.79
CA LEU A 193 -14.13 -16.66 -17.38
C LEU A 193 -14.91 -17.83 -16.77
N LYS A 194 -15.61 -18.64 -17.58
CA LYS A 194 -16.35 -19.81 -17.09
C LYS A 194 -15.43 -20.97 -16.73
N ARG A 195 -14.17 -20.96 -17.18
CA ARG A 195 -13.21 -22.01 -16.86
C ARG A 195 -12.58 -21.76 -15.50
N LYS A 196 -12.44 -22.82 -14.72
CA LYS A 196 -11.62 -22.76 -13.51
C LYS A 196 -10.14 -22.67 -13.91
N PRO A 197 -9.37 -21.74 -13.34
CA PRO A 197 -7.93 -21.68 -13.58
C PRO A 197 -7.29 -22.98 -13.10
N THR A 198 -6.57 -23.67 -13.98
CA THR A 198 -5.98 -24.99 -13.72
C THR A 198 -4.55 -24.91 -13.19
N ILE A 199 -3.86 -23.79 -13.42
CA ILE A 199 -2.42 -23.61 -13.18
C ILE A 199 -2.25 -22.25 -12.52
N ASN A 200 -1.56 -22.19 -11.38
CA ASN A 200 -1.19 -20.93 -10.74
C ASN A 200 0.12 -20.40 -11.33
N LEU A 201 0.45 -19.14 -11.07
CA LEU A 201 1.68 -18.55 -11.60
C LEU A 201 2.94 -19.33 -11.18
N GLY A 202 3.00 -19.92 -9.98
CA GLY A 202 4.15 -20.72 -9.57
C GLY A 202 4.33 -22.01 -10.39
N THR A 203 3.26 -22.74 -10.67
CA THR A 203 3.30 -23.95 -11.50
C THR A 203 3.54 -23.63 -12.97
N LEU A 204 2.99 -22.51 -13.47
CA LEU A 204 3.28 -22.01 -14.81
C LEU A 204 4.77 -21.73 -14.99
N ALA A 205 5.39 -21.04 -14.04
CA ALA A 205 6.81 -20.72 -14.13
C ALA A 205 7.68 -21.98 -14.22
N LYS A 206 7.38 -22.99 -13.40
CA LYS A 206 8.09 -24.28 -13.44
C LYS A 206 7.99 -24.92 -14.82
N SER A 207 6.81 -24.89 -15.45
CA SER A 207 6.64 -25.45 -16.79
C SER A 207 7.40 -24.70 -17.89
N LEU A 208 7.54 -23.38 -17.75
CA LEU A 208 8.26 -22.53 -18.71
C LEU A 208 9.79 -22.68 -18.59
N VAL A 209 10.28 -22.84 -17.35
CA VAL A 209 11.72 -23.01 -17.07
C VAL A 209 12.24 -24.38 -17.52
N VAL A 210 11.40 -25.43 -17.60
CA VAL A 210 11.81 -26.71 -18.21
C VAL A 210 12.32 -26.52 -19.65
N ASN A 211 11.84 -25.49 -20.35
CA ASN A 211 12.19 -25.20 -21.73
C ASN A 211 13.20 -24.03 -21.87
N SER A 212 13.68 -23.43 -20.77
CA SER A 212 14.59 -22.27 -20.79
C SER A 212 15.39 -22.12 -19.49
N GLU A 213 16.68 -21.82 -19.59
CA GLU A 213 17.53 -21.52 -18.42
C GLU A 213 17.21 -20.17 -17.75
N GLN A 214 16.38 -19.32 -18.39
CA GLN A 214 16.05 -18.00 -17.89
C GLN A 214 14.68 -17.97 -17.21
N LYS A 215 14.55 -17.13 -16.17
CA LYS A 215 13.26 -16.91 -15.51
C LYS A 215 12.26 -16.30 -16.51
N PRO A 216 11.02 -16.81 -16.60
CA PRO A 216 9.98 -16.15 -17.38
C PRO A 216 9.69 -14.74 -16.85
N VAL A 217 9.15 -13.89 -17.72
CA VAL A 217 8.82 -12.50 -17.37
C VAL A 217 7.42 -12.41 -16.80
N LEU A 218 7.27 -11.75 -15.64
CA LEU A 218 5.99 -11.37 -15.04
C LEU A 218 5.80 -9.86 -15.18
N LEU A 219 4.78 -9.47 -15.95
CA LEU A 219 4.35 -8.08 -16.04
C LEU A 219 3.39 -7.76 -14.89
N VAL A 220 3.76 -6.83 -14.02
CA VAL A 220 2.89 -6.32 -12.95
C VAL A 220 2.47 -4.90 -13.30
N PHE A 221 1.19 -4.68 -13.55
CA PHE A 221 0.65 -3.38 -13.95
C PHE A 221 -0.15 -2.74 -12.82
N PHE A 222 0.30 -1.59 -12.32
CA PHE A 222 -0.39 -0.75 -11.35
C PHE A 222 -1.31 0.27 -12.03
N ILE A 223 -2.62 0.11 -11.87
CA ILE A 223 -3.63 1.06 -12.34
C ILE A 223 -3.96 2.01 -11.18
N GLY A 224 -3.79 3.32 -11.38
CA GLY A 224 -3.95 4.34 -10.34
C GLY A 224 -2.63 4.85 -9.73
N GLY A 225 -1.53 4.12 -9.95
CA GLY A 225 -0.17 4.57 -9.65
C GLY A 225 0.60 3.59 -8.76
N VAL A 226 1.92 3.80 -8.68
CA VAL A 226 2.84 3.00 -7.85
C VAL A 226 3.85 3.90 -7.16
N THR A 227 4.28 3.52 -5.97
CA THR A 227 5.30 4.24 -5.19
C THR A 227 6.70 3.70 -5.44
N PHE A 228 7.73 4.51 -5.16
CA PHE A 228 9.12 4.03 -5.18
C PHE A 228 9.38 2.90 -4.17
N MET A 229 8.66 2.91 -3.04
CA MET A 229 8.71 1.86 -2.02
C MET A 229 8.26 0.50 -2.60
N GLU A 230 7.12 0.48 -3.31
CA GLU A 230 6.62 -0.71 -3.98
C GLU A 230 7.55 -1.17 -5.11
N ILE A 231 8.07 -0.23 -5.92
CA ILE A 231 9.05 -0.56 -6.97
C ILE A 231 10.30 -1.22 -6.37
N ALA A 232 10.81 -0.70 -5.25
CA ALA A 232 11.96 -1.28 -4.56
C ALA A 232 11.66 -2.70 -4.06
N ALA A 233 10.49 -2.92 -3.46
CA ALA A 233 10.05 -4.23 -3.00
C ALA A 233 9.87 -5.24 -4.16
N LEU A 234 9.33 -4.83 -5.32
CA LEU A 234 9.26 -5.69 -6.51
C LEU A 234 10.66 -6.06 -7.03
N ARG A 235 11.58 -5.09 -7.09
CA ARG A 235 12.97 -5.35 -7.52
C ARG A 235 13.65 -6.35 -6.59
N PHE A 236 13.43 -6.19 -5.29
CA PHE A 236 13.93 -7.13 -4.28
C PHE A 236 13.32 -8.52 -4.44
N LEU A 237 11.99 -8.62 -4.64
CA LEU A 237 11.31 -9.89 -4.90
C LEU A 237 11.85 -10.58 -6.17
N SER A 238 12.00 -9.83 -7.27
CA SER A 238 12.50 -10.36 -8.55
C SER A 238 13.93 -10.90 -8.46
N LYS A 239 14.77 -10.34 -7.59
CA LYS A 239 16.16 -10.78 -7.39
C LYS A 239 16.27 -12.10 -6.63
N ARG A 240 15.26 -12.47 -5.83
CA ARG A 240 15.31 -13.71 -5.03
C ARG A 240 15.39 -14.93 -5.93
N THR A 241 16.29 -15.85 -5.64
CA THR A 241 16.43 -17.12 -6.37
C THR A 241 15.17 -17.97 -6.30
N ILE A 242 14.50 -17.96 -5.14
CA ILE A 242 13.25 -18.68 -4.86
C ILE A 242 12.07 -18.12 -5.68
N PHE A 243 12.11 -16.84 -6.07
CA PHE A 243 11.02 -16.23 -6.84
C PHE A 243 11.17 -16.57 -8.32
N PRO A 244 10.16 -17.17 -8.96
CA PRO A 244 10.38 -17.87 -10.23
C PRO A 244 10.27 -16.97 -11.47
N TYR A 245 10.03 -15.68 -11.31
CA TYR A 245 9.86 -14.73 -12.41
C TYR A 245 10.87 -13.57 -12.36
N GLN A 246 11.15 -12.99 -13.52
CA GLN A 246 11.69 -11.64 -13.65
C GLN A 246 10.54 -10.64 -13.75
N ILE A 247 10.48 -9.66 -12.85
CA ILE A 247 9.35 -8.71 -12.80
C ILE A 247 9.64 -7.49 -13.67
N ILE A 248 8.69 -7.15 -14.55
CA ILE A 248 8.59 -5.84 -15.19
C ILE A 248 7.42 -5.10 -14.55
N CYS A 249 7.70 -3.94 -13.93
CA CYS A 249 6.69 -3.08 -13.33
C CYS A 249 6.23 -2.05 -14.34
N CYS A 250 4.93 -2.03 -14.62
CA CYS A 250 4.25 -0.99 -15.37
C CYS A 250 3.29 -0.23 -14.46
N THR A 251 3.09 1.05 -14.74
CA THR A 251 2.18 1.88 -13.96
C THR A 251 1.60 2.98 -14.83
N THR A 252 0.41 3.43 -14.46
CA THR A 252 -0.18 4.66 -15.00
C THR A 252 0.59 5.92 -14.56
N LYS A 253 1.12 5.95 -13.32
CA LYS A 253 1.87 7.08 -12.78
C LYS A 253 2.76 6.64 -11.61
N ILE A 254 3.91 7.29 -11.43
CA ILE A 254 4.67 7.18 -10.18
C ILE A 254 4.10 8.22 -9.20
N ILE A 255 3.66 7.77 -8.04
CA ILE A 255 2.96 8.60 -7.04
C ILE A 255 3.60 8.47 -5.66
N ASN A 256 3.23 9.40 -4.78
CA ASN A 256 3.44 9.35 -3.34
C ASN A 256 2.20 9.89 -2.63
N GLY A 257 2.13 9.73 -1.30
CA GLY A 257 0.96 10.14 -0.52
C GLY A 257 0.53 11.60 -0.72
N SER A 258 1.48 12.54 -0.77
CA SER A 258 1.17 13.96 -0.98
C SER A 258 0.62 14.23 -2.38
N SER A 259 1.33 13.77 -3.42
CA SER A 259 0.90 13.97 -4.82
C SER A 259 -0.43 13.28 -5.14
N PHE A 260 -0.71 12.15 -4.48
CA PHE A 260 -1.96 11.43 -4.63
C PHE A 260 -3.11 12.21 -4.03
N LEU A 261 -3.00 12.63 -2.77
CA LEU A 261 -4.06 13.42 -2.12
C LEU A 261 -4.30 14.75 -2.82
N GLN A 262 -3.23 15.45 -3.23
CA GLN A 262 -3.35 16.70 -3.97
C GLN A 262 -4.04 16.55 -5.33
N SER A 263 -3.93 15.39 -5.97
CA SER A 263 -4.63 15.12 -7.25
C SER A 263 -6.13 14.85 -7.09
N LEU A 264 -6.59 14.66 -5.84
CA LEU A 264 -7.97 14.35 -5.47
C LEU A 264 -8.69 15.54 -4.81
N SER A 265 -7.94 16.60 -4.52
CA SER A 265 -8.41 17.85 -3.94
C SER A 265 -9.19 18.70 -4.93
#